data_AF-A0A7Z2VCR6-F1
#
_entry.id   AF-A0A7Z2VCR6-F1
#
_cell.length_a   1.000
_cell.length_b   1.000
_cell.length_c   1.000
_cell.angle_alpha   90.00
_cell.angle_beta   90.00
_cell.angle_gamma   90.00
#
_symmetry.space_group_name_H-M   'P 1'
#
loop_
_entity.id
_entity.type
_entity.pdbx_description
1 polymer ?
#
loop_
_entity_poly.entity_id
_entity_poly.type
_entity_poly.pdbx_seq_one_letter_code
_entity_poly.pdbx_strand_id
1 'polypeptide(L)'
;MQAVTDPRLADVQDELDYWRQQHRRGQLGYHPFEGVPEGTVRAVCEAYNAHPQLSEQDAIREVRQSLCLTPGSMHAHLADWLAPRCLRHLRSP
;
A
#
# COMPACT_ATOMS: atom_id res chain seq x y z
N MET A 1 -17.53 -26.68 1.49
CA MET A 1 -17.72 -25.60 0.49
C MET A 1 -16.60 -24.59 0.73
N GLN A 2 -15.53 -24.62 -0.06
CA GLN A 2 -14.51 -23.57 0.00
C GLN A 2 -15.17 -22.31 -0.54
N ALA A 3 -15.38 -21.32 0.33
CA ALA A 3 -15.71 -19.98 -0.12
C ALA A 3 -14.54 -19.56 -1.00
N VAL A 4 -14.77 -19.56 -2.32
CA VAL A 4 -13.95 -18.81 -3.24
C VAL A 4 -14.20 -17.37 -2.82
N THR A 5 -13.35 -16.86 -1.93
CA THR A 5 -13.34 -15.46 -1.56
C THR A 5 -12.98 -14.75 -2.85
N ASP A 6 -14.01 -14.28 -3.56
CA ASP A 6 -13.85 -13.32 -4.65
C ASP A 6 -12.87 -12.27 -4.12
N PRO A 7 -11.73 -12.00 -4.80
CA PRO A 7 -10.76 -11.04 -4.30
C PRO A 7 -11.52 -9.73 -4.13
N ARG A 8 -11.86 -9.41 -2.88
CA ARG A 8 -12.59 -8.19 -2.54
C ARG A 8 -11.79 -7.08 -3.17
N LEU A 9 -12.41 -6.36 -4.10
CA LEU A 9 -11.78 -5.17 -4.67
C LEU A 9 -11.34 -4.31 -3.50
N ALA A 10 -10.05 -3.98 -3.48
CA ALA A 10 -9.46 -3.11 -2.50
C ALA A 10 -10.17 -1.76 -2.59
N ASP A 11 -10.91 -1.40 -1.55
CA ASP A 11 -11.47 -0.06 -1.42
C ASP A 11 -10.35 0.86 -0.96
N VAL A 12 -9.93 1.72 -1.87
CA VAL A 12 -8.88 2.72 -1.63
C VAL A 12 -9.22 3.59 -0.43
N GLN A 13 -10.50 3.93 -0.23
CA GLN A 13 -10.92 4.82 0.84
C GLN A 13 -10.85 4.12 2.21
N ASP A 14 -11.24 2.84 2.28
CA ASP A 14 -11.17 2.05 3.51
C ASP A 14 -9.71 1.83 3.94
N GLU A 15 -8.84 1.49 2.99
CA GLU A 15 -7.39 1.40 3.24
C GLU A 15 -6.81 2.74 3.70
N LEU A 16 -7.15 3.85 3.03
CA LEU A 16 -6.68 5.17 3.42
C LEU A 16 -7.11 5.52 4.84
N ASP A 17 -8.37 5.25 5.21
CA ASP A 17 -8.87 5.49 6.56
C ASP A 17 -8.19 4.59 7.60
N TYR A 18 -7.99 3.30 7.29
CA TYR A 18 -7.24 2.39 8.15
C TYR A 18 -5.82 2.90 8.38
N TRP A 19 -5.07 3.20 7.31
CA TRP A 19 -3.70 3.68 7.42
C TRP A 19 -3.65 5.03 8.12
N ARG A 20 -4.59 5.96 7.87
CA ARG A 20 -4.67 7.24 8.60
C ARG A 20 -4.86 7.03 10.10
N GLN A 21 -5.66 6.04 10.51
CA GLN A 21 -5.85 5.69 11.92
C GLN A 21 -4.62 5.02 12.54
N GLN A 22 -3.94 4.13 11.80
CA GLN A 22 -2.68 3.51 12.25
C GLN A 22 -1.55 4.56 12.37
N HIS A 23 -1.51 5.53 11.46
CA HIS A 23 -0.50 6.60 11.46
C HIS A 23 -0.72 7.66 12.55
N ARG A 24 -1.96 7.86 13.01
CA ARG A 24 -2.22 8.64 14.23
C ARG A 24 -1.53 8.07 15.47
N ARG A 25 -1.15 6.78 15.46
CA ARG A 25 -0.55 6.05 16.60
C ARG A 25 0.95 5.79 16.49
N GLY A 26 1.64 6.04 15.38
CA GLY A 26 3.03 5.60 15.30
C GLY A 26 3.85 6.10 14.12
N GLN A 27 5.01 6.65 14.46
CA GLN A 27 6.18 6.85 13.62
C GLN A 27 6.39 5.66 12.64
N LEU A 28 6.39 5.86 11.31
CA LEU A 28 7.19 4.97 10.45
C LEU A 28 8.68 5.24 10.69
N GLY A 29 9.23 4.68 11.77
CA GLY A 29 10.67 4.78 12.05
C GLY A 29 11.18 6.22 12.29
N TYR A 30 12.35 6.54 11.72
CA TYR A 30 13.16 7.73 12.06
C TYR A 30 12.84 9.01 11.27
N HIS A 31 11.85 9.00 10.37
CA HIS A 31 11.57 10.16 9.52
C HIS A 31 10.19 10.76 9.83
N PRO A 32 10.07 12.08 10.02
CA PRO A 32 8.78 12.74 10.09
C PRO A 32 8.22 12.91 8.67
N PHE A 33 7.06 12.33 8.39
CA PHE A 33 6.25 12.61 7.20
C PHE A 33 4.93 13.21 7.66
N GLU A 34 4.41 14.18 6.91
CA GLU A 34 3.21 14.94 7.27
C GLU A 34 1.93 14.08 7.27
N GLY A 35 1.96 12.88 6.68
CA GLY A 35 0.82 11.97 6.66
C GLY A 35 1.09 10.65 5.94
N VAL A 36 0.03 9.86 5.76
CA VAL A 36 0.05 8.64 4.95
C VAL A 36 0.31 9.03 3.50
N PRO A 37 1.27 8.41 2.79
CA PRO A 37 1.43 8.64 1.36
C PRO A 37 0.22 8.04 0.63
N GLU A 38 -0.81 8.86 0.45
CA GLU A 38 -2.09 8.45 -0.13
C GLU A 38 -1.92 7.89 -1.53
N GLY A 39 -1.00 8.47 -2.30
CA GLY A 39 -0.61 7.98 -3.62
C GLY A 39 -0.06 6.56 -3.57
N THR A 40 0.66 6.17 -2.52
CA THR A 40 1.16 4.81 -2.35
C THR A 40 0.01 3.85 -2.09
N VAL A 41 -0.87 4.19 -1.14
CA VAL A 41 -2.01 3.32 -0.80
C VAL A 41 -2.90 3.11 -2.03
N ARG A 42 -3.21 4.19 -2.76
CA ARG A 42 -3.99 4.11 -4.00
C ARG A 42 -3.30 3.24 -5.06
N ALA A 43 -2.00 3.45 -5.31
CA ALA A 43 -1.27 2.67 -6.29
C ALA A 43 -1.20 1.17 -5.92
N VAL A 44 -1.09 0.82 -4.63
CA VAL A 44 -1.14 -0.59 -4.19
C VAL A 44 -2.53 -1.18 -4.41
N CYS A 45 -3.59 -0.45 -4.07
CA CYS A 45 -4.96 -0.91 -4.26
C CYS A 45 -5.28 -1.10 -5.74
N GLU A 46 -4.87 -0.17 -6.61
CA GLU A 46 -5.01 -0.29 -8.05
C GLU A 46 -4.23 -1.49 -8.60
N ALA A 47 -2.98 -1.68 -8.16
CA ALA A 47 -2.16 -2.83 -8.54
C ALA A 47 -2.79 -4.15 -8.05
N TYR A 48 -3.37 -4.17 -6.85
CA TYR A 48 -4.09 -5.32 -6.31
C TYR A 48 -5.38 -5.63 -7.06
N ASN A 49 -6.15 -4.61 -7.40
CA ASN A 49 -7.38 -4.75 -8.18
C ASN A 49 -7.09 -5.23 -9.61
N ALA A 50 -5.99 -4.77 -10.21
CA ALA A 50 -5.54 -5.25 -11.52
C ALA A 50 -4.96 -6.68 -11.46
N HIS A 51 -4.20 -6.99 -10.41
CA HIS A 51 -3.47 -8.24 -10.27
C HIS A 51 -3.49 -8.76 -8.82
N PRO A 52 -4.56 -9.38 -8.32
CA PRO A 52 -4.67 -9.77 -6.89
C PRO A 52 -3.58 -10.74 -6.40
N GLN A 53 -2.89 -11.42 -7.33
CA GLN A 53 -1.77 -12.33 -7.06
C GLN A 53 -0.39 -11.66 -7.09
N LEU A 54 -0.29 -10.32 -7.19
CA LEU A 54 1.00 -9.62 -7.26
C LEU A 54 1.93 -9.93 -6.07
N SER A 55 3.24 -10.07 -6.31
CA SER A 55 4.17 -10.22 -5.18
C SER A 55 4.37 -8.89 -4.44
N GLU A 56 4.94 -8.94 -3.24
CA GLU A 56 5.35 -7.73 -2.51
C GLU A 56 6.35 -6.90 -3.31
N GLN A 57 7.25 -7.55 -4.05
CA GLN A 57 8.20 -6.87 -4.93
C GLN A 57 7.51 -6.21 -6.13
N ASP A 58 6.51 -6.88 -6.71
CA ASP A 58 5.72 -6.28 -7.78
C ASP A 58 4.96 -5.07 -7.25
N ALA A 59 4.36 -5.13 -6.06
CA ALA A 59 3.66 -3.99 -5.46
C ALA A 59 4.58 -2.78 -5.31
N ILE A 60 5.80 -2.99 -4.81
CA ILE A 60 6.81 -1.93 -4.68
C ILE A 60 7.17 -1.36 -6.06
N ARG A 61 7.36 -2.22 -7.06
CA ARG A 61 7.69 -1.80 -8.43
C ARG A 61 6.56 -0.97 -9.04
N GLU A 62 5.32 -1.45 -8.97
CA GLU A 62 4.13 -0.77 -9.51
C GLU A 62 3.91 0.58 -8.84
N VAL A 63 4.05 0.66 -7.52
CA VAL A 63 3.94 1.93 -6.78
C VAL A 63 5.02 2.91 -7.20
N ARG A 64 6.28 2.47 -7.28
CA ARG A 64 7.39 3.33 -7.71
C ARG A 64 7.20 3.85 -9.13
N GLN A 65 6.71 3.00 -10.03
CA GLN A 65 6.41 3.37 -11.42
C GLN A 65 5.23 4.34 -11.49
N SER A 66 4.12 4.03 -10.80
CA SER A 66 2.89 4.85 -10.81
C SER A 66 3.11 6.24 -10.23
N LEU A 67 3.93 6.34 -9.18
CA LEU A 67 4.25 7.60 -8.53
C LEU A 67 5.53 8.27 -9.06
N CYS A 68 6.18 7.67 -10.07
CA CYS A 68 7.44 8.15 -10.62
C CYS A 68 8.48 8.51 -9.54
N LEU A 69 8.58 7.67 -8.50
CA LEU A 69 9.42 7.97 -7.34
C LEU A 69 10.89 7.84 -7.69
N THR A 70 11.66 8.89 -7.40
CA THR A 70 13.12 8.84 -7.56
C THR A 70 13.71 7.84 -6.56
N PRO A 71 14.55 6.89 -7.01
CA PRO A 71 15.25 5.98 -6.11
C PRO A 71 16.04 6.75 -5.05
N GLY A 72 15.93 6.33 -3.78
CA GLY A 72 16.59 6.99 -2.65
C GLY A 72 15.90 8.25 -2.12
N SER A 73 14.78 8.67 -2.73
CA SER A 73 13.94 9.71 -2.13
C SER A 73 13.22 9.18 -0.88
N MET A 74 12.90 10.08 0.05
CA MET A 74 12.10 9.75 1.23
C MET A 74 10.75 9.11 0.84
N HIS A 75 10.11 9.61 -0.22
CA HIS A 75 8.87 9.04 -0.75
C HIS A 75 9.05 7.61 -1.27
N ALA A 76 10.19 7.28 -1.91
CA ALA A 76 10.50 5.91 -2.32
C ALA A 76 10.67 4.98 -1.11
N HIS A 77 11.36 5.42 -0.07
CA HIS A 77 11.50 4.64 1.17
C HIS A 77 10.16 4.41 1.88
N LEU A 78 9.28 5.42 1.88
CA LEU A 78 7.92 5.28 2.44
C LEU A 78 7.08 4.33 1.60
N ALA A 79 7.17 4.44 0.28
CA ALA A 79 6.49 3.53 -0.64
C ALA A 79 6.94 2.08 -0.43
N ASP A 80 8.24 1.84 -0.31
CA ASP A 80 8.80 0.50 -0.07
C ASP A 80 8.35 -0.08 1.28
N TRP A 81 8.18 0.76 2.29
CA TRP A 81 7.72 0.33 3.60
C TRP A 81 6.22 0.04 3.61
N LEU A 82 5.42 0.86 2.92
CA LEU A 82 3.96 0.80 2.98
C LEU A 82 3.37 -0.19 1.98
N ALA A 83 3.93 -0.27 0.76
CA ALA A 83 3.43 -1.16 -0.30
C ALA A 83 3.26 -2.63 0.10
N PRO A 84 4.26 -3.32 0.68
CA PRO A 84 4.10 -4.70 1.11
C PRO A 84 3.13 -4.84 2.29
N ARG A 85 3.03 -3.82 3.15
CA ARG A 85 2.10 -3.82 4.29
C ARG A 85 0.65 -3.66 3.87
N CYS A 86 0.36 -2.70 2.98
CA CYS A 86 -0.95 -2.56 2.34
C CYS A 86 -1.34 -3.86 1.64
N LEU A 87 -0.44 -4.45 0.85
CA LEU A 87 -0.72 -5.71 0.16
C LEU A 87 -1.06 -6.87 1.13
N ARG A 88 -0.32 -6.98 2.25
CA ARG A 88 -0.63 -7.99 3.28
C ARG A 88 -1.96 -7.73 3.97
N HIS A 89 -2.31 -6.47 4.21
CA HIS A 89 -3.58 -6.08 4.81
C HIS A 89 -4.74 -6.42 3.88
N LEU A 90 -4.65 -6.06 2.59
CA LEU A 90 -5.62 -6.41 1.55
C LEU A 90 -5.80 -7.92 1.34
N ARG A 91 -4.77 -8.71 1.65
CA ARG A 91 -4.82 -10.18 1.63
C ARG A 91 -5.30 -10.81 2.92
N SER A 92 -5.38 -10.04 4.01
CA SER A 92 -5.90 -10.53 5.27
C SER A 92 -7.43 -10.62 5.18
N PRO A 93 -8.03 -11.76 5.57
CA PRO A 93 -9.48 -11.99 5.49
C PRO A 93 -10.29 -11.13 6.46
#